data_AF-A0A9D7PY09-F1
#
_entry.id   AF-A0A9D7PY09-F1
#
_cell.length_a   1.000
_cell.length_b   1.000
_cell.length_c   1.000
_cell.angle_alpha   90.00
_cell.angle_beta   90.00
_cell.angle_gamma   90.00
#
_symmetry.space_group_name_H-M   'P 1'
#
loop_
_entity.id
_entity.type
_entity.pdbx_description
1 polymer ?
#
loop_
_entity_poly.entity_id
_entity_poly.type
_entity_poly.pdbx_seq_one_letter_code
_entity_poly.pdbx_strand_id
1 'polypeptide(L)'
;MSRYLLINLLTVLFPVILSFEKKISFYKKFKYLLFSILTVSPFYLVWDAVATSRGDWGFSPEYLIEIYIFGLPLEEVLFFVTVPYSCIFIFETVKLYIPEKKTPFRQKLLLSGRCYFNCCCRIFQFTVLHFDSNGILGDFSFSCSHI
;
A
#
# COMPACT_ATOMS: atom_id res chain seq x y z
N MET A 1 -17.75 -0.83 26.71
CA MET A 1 -16.89 0.21 26.08
C MET A 1 -16.07 -0.47 25.01
N SER A 2 -16.20 -0.06 23.75
CA SER A 2 -15.45 -0.68 22.64
C SER A 2 -13.95 -0.40 22.81
N ARG A 3 -13.18 -1.43 23.18
CA ARG A 3 -11.72 -1.32 23.40
C ARG A 3 -10.99 -1.07 22.07
N TYR A 4 -11.50 -1.66 20.99
CA TYR A 4 -10.97 -1.48 19.63
C TYR A 4 -11.08 -0.02 19.17
N LEU A 5 -12.23 0.62 19.40
CA LEU A 5 -12.39 2.03 19.04
C LEU A 5 -11.48 2.94 19.87
N LEU A 6 -11.31 2.65 21.16
CA LEU A 6 -10.39 3.41 22.02
C LEU A 6 -8.94 3.32 21.51
N ILE A 7 -8.49 2.13 21.12
CA ILE A 7 -7.14 1.93 20.56
C ILE A 7 -6.97 2.70 19.25
N ASN A 8 -7.94 2.62 18.33
CA ASN A 8 -7.92 3.39 17.09
C ASN A 8 -7.85 4.91 17.35
N LEU A 9 -8.66 5.39 18.29
CA LEU A 9 -8.69 6.81 18.65
C LEU A 9 -7.35 7.27 19.24
N LEU A 10 -6.79 6.52 20.19
CA LEU A 10 -5.50 6.85 20.80
C LEU A 10 -4.35 6.83 19.77
N THR A 11 -4.40 5.88 18.83
CA THR A 11 -3.39 5.74 17.78
C THR A 11 -3.40 6.93 16.83
N VAL A 12 -4.58 7.43 16.44
CA VAL A 12 -4.71 8.54 15.49
C VAL A 12 -4.57 9.91 16.17
N LEU A 13 -4.90 10.03 17.45
CA LEU A 13 -4.92 11.29 18.18
C LEU A 13 -3.55 11.95 18.24
N PHE A 14 -2.49 11.19 18.52
CA PHE A 14 -1.12 11.72 18.56
C PHE A 14 -0.66 12.27 17.19
N PRO A 15 -0.71 11.49 16.09
CA PRO A 15 -0.39 11.97 14.76
C PRO A 15 -1.24 13.16 14.31
N VAL A 16 -2.53 13.18 14.62
CA VAL A 16 -3.43 14.28 14.24
C VAL A 16 -3.04 15.57 14.96
N ILE A 17 -2.83 15.52 16.28
CA ILE A 17 -2.42 16.71 17.06
C ILE A 17 -1.09 17.24 16.53
N LEU A 18 -0.11 16.36 16.34
CA LEU A 18 1.22 16.74 15.85
C LEU A 18 1.21 17.14 14.36
N SER A 19 0.21 16.72 13.58
CA SER A 19 0.08 17.08 12.17
C SER A 19 -0.23 18.58 11.96
N PHE A 20 -0.72 19.28 12.99
CA PHE A 20 -0.97 20.74 12.93
C PHE A 20 0.26 21.59 13.29
N GLU A 21 1.38 20.98 13.67
CA GLU A 21 2.65 21.69 13.90
C GLU A 21 3.16 22.38 12.63
N LYS A 22 3.44 23.69 12.71
CA LYS A 22 3.92 24.51 11.60
C LYS A 22 5.19 23.97 10.96
N LYS A 23 6.02 23.25 11.73
CA LYS A 23 7.31 22.72 11.30
C LYS A 23 7.19 21.55 10.32
N ILE A 24 6.11 20.78 10.40
CA ILE A 24 5.90 19.56 9.58
C ILE A 24 5.07 19.89 8.33
N SER A 25 4.16 20.89 8.41
CA SER A 25 3.30 21.34 7.29
C SER A 25 2.60 20.18 6.54
N PHE A 26 2.24 19.13 7.28
CA PHE A 26 1.73 17.87 6.74
C PHE A 26 0.37 18.02 6.03
N TYR A 27 -0.40 19.04 6.41
CA TYR A 27 -1.69 19.39 5.81
C TYR A 27 -1.63 19.59 4.28
N LYS A 28 -0.49 20.01 3.73
CA LYS A 28 -0.34 20.22 2.27
C LYS A 28 -0.33 18.91 1.48
N LYS A 29 0.10 17.80 2.09
CA LYS A 29 0.21 16.49 1.45
C LYS A 29 -0.99 15.58 1.72
N PHE A 30 -1.95 16.04 2.51
CA PHE A 30 -3.10 15.24 2.96
C PHE A 30 -3.91 14.64 1.80
N LYS A 31 -4.06 15.37 0.69
CA LYS A 31 -4.75 14.87 -0.52
C LYS A 31 -4.06 13.63 -1.12
N TYR A 32 -2.74 13.66 -1.23
CA TYR A 32 -1.97 12.53 -1.77
C TYR A 32 -1.98 11.34 -0.82
N LEU A 33 -1.91 11.61 0.48
CA LEU A 33 -2.00 10.59 1.51
C LEU A 33 -3.36 9.88 1.45
N LEU A 34 -4.46 10.64 1.43
CA LEU A 34 -5.80 10.08 1.32
C LEU A 34 -5.96 9.27 0.04
N PHE A 35 -5.46 9.78 -1.09
CA PHE A 35 -5.51 9.05 -2.36
C PHE A 35 -4.76 7.70 -2.26
N SER A 36 -3.57 7.68 -1.65
CA SER A 36 -2.81 6.44 -1.44
C SER A 36 -3.57 5.45 -0.55
N ILE A 37 -4.14 5.93 0.56
CA ILE A 37 -4.89 5.07 1.49
C ILE A 37 -6.15 4.55 0.82
N LEU A 38 -6.94 5.40 0.17
CA LEU A 38 -8.15 4.99 -0.55
C LEU A 38 -7.88 4.01 -1.68
N THR A 39 -6.72 4.09 -2.33
CA THR A 39 -6.36 3.15 -3.40
C THR A 39 -6.04 1.78 -2.83
N VAL A 40 -5.30 1.71 -1.72
CA VAL A 40 -4.75 0.46 -1.19
C VAL A 40 -5.73 -0.25 -0.22
N SER A 41 -6.44 0.50 0.61
CA SER A 41 -7.32 -0.03 1.66
C SER A 41 -8.41 -0.98 1.16
N PRO A 42 -9.10 -0.73 0.03
CA PRO A 42 -10.16 -1.62 -0.45
C PRO A 42 -9.66 -3.04 -0.73
N PHE A 43 -8.44 -3.19 -1.26
CA PHE A 43 -7.87 -4.51 -1.54
C PHE A 43 -7.68 -5.33 -0.26
N TYR A 44 -7.17 -4.68 0.79
CA TYR A 44 -6.98 -5.34 2.09
C TYR A 44 -8.30 -5.56 2.81
N LEU A 45 -9.26 -4.63 2.72
CA LEU A 45 -10.59 -4.80 3.28
C LEU A 45 -11.34 -6.01 2.69
N VAL A 46 -11.26 -6.19 1.37
CA VAL A 46 -11.88 -7.34 0.72
C VAL A 46 -11.22 -8.64 1.19
N TRP A 47 -9.88 -8.66 1.26
CA TRP A 47 -9.15 -9.82 1.76
C TRP A 47 -9.52 -10.14 3.22
N ASP A 48 -9.65 -9.13 4.06
CA ASP A 48 -10.00 -9.26 5.47
C ASP A 48 -11.43 -9.78 5.66
N ALA A 49 -12.37 -9.34 4.82
CA ALA A 49 -13.74 -9.86 4.80
C ALA A 49 -13.77 -11.34 4.42
N VAL A 50 -12.94 -11.74 3.44
CA VAL A 50 -12.81 -13.15 3.04
C VAL A 50 -12.19 -13.98 4.16
N ALA A 51 -11.13 -13.50 4.81
CA ALA A 51 -10.49 -14.21 5.92
C ALA A 51 -11.43 -14.39 7.12
N THR A 52 -12.22 -13.35 7.44
CA THR A 52 -13.21 -13.39 8.51
C THR A 52 -14.36 -14.36 8.18
N SER A 53 -14.85 -14.36 6.94
CA SER A 53 -15.93 -15.28 6.52
C SER A 53 -15.48 -16.75 6.45
N ARG A 54 -14.19 -17.02 6.19
CA ARG A 54 -13.61 -18.36 6.31
C ARG A 54 -13.42 -18.83 7.75
N GLY A 55 -13.55 -17.94 8.73
CA GLY A 55 -13.31 -18.26 10.14
C GLY A 55 -11.83 -18.37 10.50
N ASP A 56 -10.92 -17.91 9.62
CA ASP A 56 -9.49 -17.86 9.93
C ASP A 56 -9.25 -16.92 11.12
N TRP A 57 -10.00 -15.81 11.16
CA TRP A 57 -9.89 -14.72 12.14
C TRP A 57 -11.28 -14.40 12.67
N GLY A 58 -11.39 -14.22 13.99
CA GLY A 58 -12.64 -13.96 14.68
C GLY A 58 -12.53 -12.75 15.61
N PHE A 59 -13.53 -11.89 15.59
CA PHE A 59 -13.60 -10.73 16.47
C PHE A 59 -14.49 -11.03 17.68
N SER A 60 -14.04 -10.61 18.86
CA SER A 60 -14.82 -10.78 20.09
C SER A 60 -15.93 -9.72 20.15
N PRO A 61 -17.22 -10.11 20.04
CA PRO A 61 -18.34 -9.14 19.95
C PRO A 61 -18.48 -8.27 21.19
N GLU A 62 -18.01 -8.74 22.34
CA GLU A 62 -18.05 -8.03 23.63
C GLU A 62 -17.28 -6.69 23.64
N TYR A 63 -16.37 -6.51 22.68
CA TYR A 63 -15.51 -5.33 22.57
C TYR A 63 -15.77 -4.49 21.33
N LEU A 64 -16.75 -4.87 20.50
CA LEU A 64 -17.08 -4.18 19.26
C LEU A 64 -18.34 -3.35 19.44
N ILE A 65 -18.47 -2.34 18.60
CA ILE A 65 -19.74 -1.72 18.30
C ILE A 65 -20.44 -2.66 17.32
N GLU A 66 -21.70 -3.04 17.58
CA GLU A 66 -22.50 -3.98 16.77
C GLU A 66 -22.85 -3.44 15.35
N ILE A 67 -22.07 -2.50 14.82
CA ILE A 67 -22.20 -1.94 13.48
C ILE A 67 -21.21 -2.67 12.58
N TYR A 68 -21.76 -3.39 11.59
CA TYR A 68 -20.99 -4.14 10.62
C TYR A 68 -21.11 -3.52 9.23
N ILE A 69 -20.00 -3.35 8.54
CA ILE A 69 -19.89 -2.89 7.16
C ILE A 69 -19.21 -4.02 6.37
N PHE A 70 -19.87 -4.53 5.31
CA PHE A 70 -19.39 -5.67 4.51
C PHE A 70 -19.03 -6.93 5.33
N GLY A 71 -19.72 -7.14 6.46
CA GLY A 71 -19.48 -8.29 7.35
C GLY A 71 -18.31 -8.11 8.32
N LEU A 72 -17.68 -6.94 8.34
CA LEU A 72 -16.61 -6.55 9.27
C LEU A 72 -17.10 -5.49 10.25
N PRO A 73 -16.65 -5.48 11.50
CA PRO A 73 -16.97 -4.41 12.43
C PRO A 73 -16.42 -3.06 11.93
N LEU A 74 -17.16 -1.99 12.21
CA LEU A 74 -16.79 -0.62 11.81
C LEU A 74 -15.37 -0.27 12.27
N GLU A 75 -14.96 -0.71 13.45
CA GLU A 75 -13.64 -0.45 14.00
C GLU A 75 -12.50 -0.93 13.09
N GLU A 76 -12.66 -2.06 12.40
CA GLU A 76 -11.62 -2.56 11.50
C GLU A 76 -11.55 -1.75 10.22
N VAL A 77 -12.69 -1.30 9.70
CA VAL A 77 -12.71 -0.39 8.56
C VAL A 77 -11.97 0.91 8.89
N LEU A 78 -12.11 1.44 10.12
CA LEU A 78 -11.32 2.58 10.57
C LEU A 78 -9.85 2.23 10.80
N PHE A 79 -9.53 1.02 11.26
CA PHE A 79 -8.14 0.57 11.46
C PHE A 79 -7.33 0.66 10.16
N PHE A 80 -7.90 0.22 9.04
CA PHE A 80 -7.28 0.31 7.71
C PHE A 80 -6.99 1.74 7.24
N VAL A 81 -7.60 2.77 7.84
CA VAL A 81 -7.33 4.18 7.51
C VAL A 81 -6.39 4.82 8.53
N THR A 82 -6.66 4.61 9.81
CA THR A 82 -5.96 5.26 10.93
C THR A 82 -4.52 4.80 11.08
N VAL A 83 -4.25 3.51 10.88
CA VAL A 83 -2.90 2.92 10.97
C VAL A 83 -1.97 3.43 9.88
N PRO A 84 -2.28 3.29 8.57
CA PRO A 84 -1.38 3.77 7.52
C PRO A 84 -1.21 5.29 7.59
N TYR A 85 -2.24 6.05 7.98
CA TYR A 85 -2.09 7.48 8.25
C TYR A 85 -1.01 7.76 9.29
N SER A 86 -1.07 7.07 10.44
CA SER A 86 -0.12 7.22 11.54
C SER A 86 1.30 6.81 11.14
N CYS A 87 1.45 5.71 10.41
CA CYS A 87 2.75 5.24 9.91
C CYS A 87 3.40 6.26 8.95
N ILE A 88 2.66 6.80 7.99
CA ILE A 88 3.19 7.78 7.03
C ILE A 88 3.57 9.08 7.76
N PHE A 89 2.76 9.50 8.74
CA PHE A 89 3.05 10.68 9.54
C PHE A 89 4.38 10.53 10.32
N ILE A 90 4.58 9.39 10.97
CA ILE A 90 5.83 9.09 11.69
C ILE A 90 7.01 9.07 10.71
N PHE A 91 6.86 8.44 9.55
CA PHE A 91 7.91 8.37 8.54
C PHE A 91 8.37 9.76 8.07
N GLU A 92 7.43 10.64 7.75
CA GLU A 92 7.74 12.00 7.32
C GLU A 92 8.33 12.83 8.47
N THR A 93 7.86 12.64 9.70
CA THR A 93 8.44 13.27 10.89
C THR A 93 9.89 12.85 11.09
N VAL A 94 10.18 11.55 11.07
CA VAL A 94 11.55 11.02 11.20
C VAL A 94 12.45 11.57 10.09
N LYS A 95 11.96 11.63 8.85
CA LYS A 95 12.70 12.18 7.71
C LYS A 95 13.04 13.67 7.85
N LEU A 96 12.21 14.44 8.55
CA LEU A 96 12.48 15.86 8.84
C LEU A 96 13.55 16.03 9.94
N TYR A 97 13.54 15.18 10.97
CA TYR A 97 14.48 15.30 12.09
C TYR A 97 15.82 14.60 11.85
N ILE A 98 15.83 13.51 11.08
CA ILE A 98 17.04 12.75 10.74
C ILE A 98 17.40 13.06 9.28
N PRO A 99 18.33 14.01 9.03
CA PRO A 99 18.78 14.27 7.67
C PRO A 99 19.47 13.03 7.10
N GLU A 100 19.05 12.61 5.91
CA GLU A 100 19.71 11.50 5.19
C GLU A 100 21.20 11.84 5.00
N LYS A 101 22.08 11.10 5.66
CA LYS A 101 23.51 11.11 5.31
C LYS A 101 23.67 10.49 3.93
N LYS A 102 24.02 11.29 2.93
CA LYS A 102 24.37 10.81 1.58
C LYS A 102 25.67 10.01 1.67
N THR A 103 25.57 8.69 1.75
CA THR A 103 26.72 7.80 1.60
C THR A 103 26.95 7.54 0.11
N PRO A 104 28.19 7.71 -0.42
CA PRO A 104 28.47 7.54 -1.84
C PRO A 104 28.22 6.10 -2.33
N PHE A 105 28.19 5.14 -1.40
CA PHE A 105 27.93 3.72 -1.64
C PHE A 105 26.50 3.45 -2.14
N ARG A 106 25.48 4.11 -1.55
CA ARG A 106 24.06 3.91 -1.91
C ARG A 106 23.76 4.44 -3.32
N GLN A 107 24.43 5.50 -3.75
CA GLN A 107 24.30 6.02 -5.12
C GLN A 107 24.89 5.07 -6.15
N LYS A 108 26.07 4.50 -5.91
CA LYS A 108 26.67 3.48 -6.80
C LYS A 108 25.81 2.22 -6.88
N LEU A 109 25.26 1.76 -5.76
CA LEU A 109 24.41 0.57 -5.72
C LEU A 109 23.07 0.80 -6.47
N LEU A 110 22.40 1.94 -6.26
CA LEU A 110 21.16 2.31 -6.98
C LEU A 110 21.38 2.56 -8.48
N LEU A 111 22.52 3.13 -8.87
CA LEU A 111 22.89 3.28 -10.28
C LEU A 111 23.16 1.92 -10.92
N SER A 112 23.85 1.01 -10.23
CA SER A 112 24.09 -0.35 -10.75
C SER A 112 22.79 -1.13 -10.96
N GLY A 113 21.82 -1.01 -10.06
CA GLY A 113 20.50 -1.64 -10.19
C GLY A 113 19.68 -1.07 -11.34
N ARG A 114 19.70 0.26 -11.54
CA ARG A 114 19.04 0.92 -12.69
C ARG A 114 19.68 0.53 -14.03
N CYS A 115 21.00 0.37 -14.08
CA CYS A 115 21.69 -0.11 -15.26
C CYS A 115 21.35 -1.57 -15.57
N TYR A 116 21.31 -2.43 -14.55
CA TYR A 116 20.94 -3.84 -14.71
C TYR A 116 19.50 -4.02 -15.23
N PHE A 117 18.54 -3.31 -14.64
CA PHE A 117 17.14 -3.35 -15.07
C PHE A 117 16.96 -2.88 -16.53
N ASN A 118 17.61 -1.77 -16.92
CA ASN A 118 17.56 -1.27 -18.30
C ASN A 118 18.26 -2.20 -19.30
N CYS A 119 19.36 -2.84 -18.90
CA CYS A 119 20.08 -3.79 -19.75
C CYS A 119 19.25 -5.06 -19.97
N CYS A 120 18.65 -5.59 -18.90
CA CYS A 120 17.77 -6.77 -18.97
C CYS A 120 16.52 -6.50 -19.81
N CYS A 121 15.88 -5.34 -19.68
CA CYS A 121 14.74 -4.95 -20.54
C CYS A 121 15.14 -4.84 -22.02
N ARG A 122 16.32 -4.30 -22.34
CA ARG A 122 16.79 -4.22 -23.74
C ARG A 122 17.11 -5.60 -24.32
N ILE A 123 17.67 -6.50 -23.53
CA ILE A 123 17.92 -7.89 -23.95
C ILE A 123 16.58 -8.58 -24.22
N PHE A 124 15.61 -8.46 -23.32
CA PHE A 124 14.28 -9.03 -23.50
C PHE A 124 13.58 -8.49 -24.75
N GLN A 125 13.63 -7.18 -24.98
CA GLN A 125 13.03 -6.55 -26.16
C GLN A 125 13.77 -6.90 -27.46
N PHE A 126 15.08 -7.11 -27.41
CA PHE A 126 15.87 -7.60 -28.55
C PHE A 126 15.57 -9.07 -28.86
N THR A 127 15.39 -9.92 -27.84
CA THR A 127 14.97 -11.32 -28.04
C THR A 127 13.58 -11.41 -28.66
N VAL A 128 12.64 -10.56 -28.24
CA VAL A 128 11.29 -10.50 -28.84
C VAL A 128 11.34 -10.04 -30.30
N LEU A 129 12.15 -9.02 -30.63
CA LEU A 129 12.32 -8.54 -32.02
C LEU A 129 13.07 -9.55 -32.91
N HIS A 130 14.04 -10.28 -32.35
CA HIS A 130 14.73 -11.35 -33.08
C HIS A 130 13.82 -12.56 -33.30
N PHE A 131 12.88 -12.85 -32.39
CA PHE A 131 11.90 -13.91 -32.57
C PHE A 131 10.86 -13.56 -33.65
N ASP A 132 10.46 -12.29 -33.76
CA ASP A 132 9.56 -11.79 -34.80
C ASP A 132 10.20 -11.86 -36.21
N SER A 133 11.50 -11.54 -36.34
CA SER A 133 12.23 -11.62 -37.61
C SER A 133 12.50 -13.04 -38.14
N ASN A 134 12.36 -14.07 -37.29
CA ASN A 134 12.55 -15.48 -37.68
C ASN A 134 11.23 -16.21 -38.01
N GLY A 135 10.08 -15.52 -37.97
CA GLY A 135 8.83 -16.02 -38.53
C GLY A 135 8.24 -17.27 -37.85
N ILE A 136 8.28 -17.37 -36.51
CA ILE A 136 7.72 -18.52 -35.75
C ILE A 136 6.51 -18.11 -34.89
N LEU A 137 5.63 -17.26 -35.41
CA LEU A 137 4.30 -16.99 -34.84
C LEU A 137 3.20 -17.23 -35.90
N GLY A 138 3.28 -18.40 -36.56
CA GLY A 138 2.18 -18.93 -37.38
C GLY A 138 1.18 -19.81 -36.62
N ASP A 139 1.54 -20.36 -35.46
CA ASP A 139 0.82 -21.54 -34.92
C ASP A 139 0.18 -21.39 -33.54
N PHE A 140 0.13 -20.20 -32.94
CA PHE A 140 -0.69 -19.98 -31.73
C PHE A 140 -1.70 -18.86 -31.94
N SER A 141 -2.63 -19.12 -32.85
CA SER A 141 -3.93 -18.46 -32.87
C SER A 141 -4.67 -18.71 -31.56
N PHE A 142 -5.05 -17.62 -30.91
CA PHE A 142 -6.24 -17.54 -30.07
C PHE A 142 -7.42 -18.21 -30.80
N SER A 143 -7.81 -19.41 -30.40
CA SER A 143 -9.10 -19.98 -30.79
C SER A 143 -10.15 -19.52 -29.79
N CYS A 144 -10.87 -18.47 -30.16
CA CYS A 144 -12.16 -18.17 -29.56
C CYS A 144 -13.11 -17.70 -30.67
N SER A 145 -14.12 -18.53 -30.94
CA SER A 145 -15.45 -18.25 -31.54
C SER A 145 -15.80 -19.11 -32.75
N HIS A 146 -16.41 -20.28 -32.49
CA HIS A 146 -17.76 -20.64 -32.98
C HIS A 146 -18.14 -22.05 -32.51
N ILE A 147 -18.70 -22.12 -31.30
CA ILE A 147 -19.94 -22.85 -30.91
C ILE A 147 -20.31 -22.42 -29.49
#